data_AF-A0A953YQP8-F1
#
_entry.id   AF-A0A953YQP8-F1
#
_cell.length_a   1.000
_cell.length_b   1.000
_cell.length_c   1.000
_cell.angle_alpha   90.00
_cell.angle_beta   90.00
_cell.angle_gamma   90.00
#
_symmetry.space_group_name_H-M   'P 1'
#
loop_
_entity.id
_entity.type
_entity.pdbx_description
1 polymer ?
#
loop_
_entity_poly.entity_id
_entity_poly.type
_entity_poly.pdbx_seq_one_letter_code
_entity_poly.pdbx_strand_id
1 'polypeptide(L)'
;MPGGRSWSGPPRALPGAIAAGPLLVCHTPSVQGRIRRSLGSTYDLLELFAFVHPARFCLPTPRGIAEALNLPMPRSLEEAALLLPRAAERLLQQLAAPARREASDPAGSAWRMGQGGWPWAPAVLAAVGEPHGVEERRGRRALEIWHKLPEWGQEAPPPPPGQQPVEPAEARR
;
A
#
# COMPACT_ATOMS: atom_id res chain seq x y z
N MET A 1 -6.06 -25.25 -14.92
CA MET A 1 -5.03 -24.36 -14.34
C MET A 1 -3.74 -24.49 -15.13
N PRO A 2 -3.39 -23.58 -16.06
CA PRO A 2 -2.10 -23.66 -16.74
C PRO A 2 -1.06 -22.81 -16.02
N GLY A 3 0.09 -23.44 -15.73
CA GLY A 3 1.15 -22.95 -14.87
C GLY A 3 1.88 -21.71 -15.38
N GLY A 4 2.28 -20.86 -14.44
CA GLY A 4 3.25 -19.79 -14.66
C GLY A 4 4.58 -20.40 -15.08
N ARG A 5 4.92 -20.25 -16.37
CA ARG A 5 6.23 -20.64 -16.89
C ARG A 5 7.29 -19.77 -16.23
N SER A 6 8.05 -20.36 -15.30
CA SER A 6 9.32 -19.80 -14.84
C SER A 6 10.30 -19.82 -16.01
N TRP A 7 10.82 -18.66 -16.34
CA TRP A 7 11.88 -18.52 -17.34
C TRP A 7 13.16 -19.22 -16.84
N SER A 8 13.69 -20.16 -17.63
CA SER A 8 14.88 -20.98 -17.30
C SER A 8 16.09 -20.74 -18.24
N GLY A 9 16.09 -19.65 -19.01
CA GLY A 9 17.22 -19.31 -19.89
C GLY A 9 18.45 -18.77 -19.12
N PRO A 10 19.67 -18.90 -19.68
CA PRO A 10 20.88 -18.35 -19.06
C PRO A 10 20.77 -16.83 -18.89
N PRO A 11 21.42 -16.23 -17.88
CA PRO A 11 21.39 -14.79 -17.68
C PRO A 11 22.02 -14.11 -18.90
N ARG A 12 21.20 -13.49 -19.75
CA ARG A 12 21.70 -12.51 -20.71
C ARG A 12 22.22 -11.34 -19.89
N ALA A 13 23.53 -11.10 -19.97
CA ALA A 13 24.10 -9.84 -19.52
C ALA A 13 23.30 -8.71 -20.17
N LEU A 14 22.74 -7.80 -19.36
CA LEU A 14 22.10 -6.60 -19.88
C LEU A 14 23.19 -5.79 -20.60
N PRO A 15 23.11 -5.58 -21.92
CA PRO A 15 24.09 -4.73 -22.59
C PRO A 15 23.91 -3.29 -22.08
N GLY A 16 24.98 -2.73 -21.50
CA GLY A 16 25.02 -1.35 -21.03
C GLY A 16 24.95 -1.20 -19.51
N ALA A 17 25.60 -0.14 -19.01
CA ALA A 17 25.40 0.32 -17.65
C ALA A 17 23.90 0.57 -17.45
N ILE A 18 23.30 -0.08 -16.44
CA ILE A 18 21.99 0.33 -15.93
C ILE A 18 22.12 1.83 -15.63
N ALA A 19 21.26 2.64 -16.26
CA ALA A 19 21.33 4.09 -16.16
C ALA A 19 21.49 4.51 -14.69
N ALA A 20 22.35 5.49 -14.42
CA ALA A 20 22.69 5.93 -13.07
C ALA A 20 21.51 6.58 -12.31
N GLY A 21 20.33 6.68 -12.93
CA GLY A 21 19.12 7.22 -12.34
C GLY A 21 18.28 6.17 -11.61
N PRO A 22 17.29 6.63 -10.82
CA PRO A 22 16.40 5.73 -10.09
C PRO A 22 15.55 4.88 -11.05
N LEU A 23 15.43 3.59 -10.75
CA LEU A 23 14.72 2.64 -11.59
C LEU A 23 13.30 2.42 -11.09
N LEU A 24 12.33 2.45 -12.00
CA LEU A 24 10.97 1.98 -11.73
C LEU A 24 10.92 0.45 -11.91
N VAL A 25 10.57 -0.26 -10.85
CA VAL A 25 10.54 -1.72 -10.82
C VAL A 25 9.25 -2.22 -10.19
N CYS A 26 8.93 -3.49 -10.42
CA CYS A 26 7.87 -4.19 -9.73
C CYS A 26 8.52 -5.31 -8.90
N HIS A 27 8.52 -5.16 -7.58
CA HIS A 27 9.15 -6.07 -6.63
C HIS A 27 10.69 -6.08 -6.70
N THR A 28 11.33 -5.05 -6.12
CA THR A 28 12.78 -4.87 -6.08
C THR A 28 13.54 -6.14 -5.69
N PRO A 29 13.18 -6.88 -4.61
CA PRO A 29 13.94 -8.09 -4.23
C PRO A 29 13.91 -9.20 -5.30
N SER A 30 12.84 -9.28 -6.09
CA SER A 30 12.69 -10.30 -7.13
C SER A 30 13.54 -9.94 -8.34
N VAL A 31 13.54 -8.65 -8.71
CA VAL A 31 14.40 -8.14 -9.78
C VAL A 31 15.86 -8.32 -9.42
N GLN A 32 16.29 -7.89 -8.22
CA GLN A 32 17.65 -8.05 -7.73
C GLN A 32 18.10 -9.52 -7.75
N GLY A 33 17.24 -10.45 -7.32
CA GLY A 33 17.52 -11.89 -7.38
C GLY A 33 17.69 -12.41 -8.81
N ARG A 34 16.89 -11.93 -9.77
CA ARG A 34 17.00 -12.32 -11.19
C ARG A 34 18.26 -11.79 -11.86
N ILE A 35 18.61 -10.53 -11.61
CA ILE A 35 19.81 -9.90 -12.19
C ILE A 35 21.10 -10.17 -11.39
N ARG A 36 20.96 -10.79 -10.20
CA ARG A 36 22.04 -11.10 -9.25
C ARG A 36 22.89 -9.87 -8.87
N ARG A 37 22.23 -8.73 -8.69
CA ARG A 37 22.88 -7.45 -8.38
C ARG A 37 21.97 -6.59 -7.51
N SER A 38 22.56 -5.87 -6.56
CA SER A 38 21.84 -4.84 -5.82
C SER A 38 21.46 -3.68 -6.74
N LEU A 39 20.23 -3.25 -6.61
CA LEU A 39 19.77 -1.99 -7.19
C LEU A 39 19.97 -0.90 -6.14
N GLY A 40 20.34 0.30 -6.59
CA GLY A 40 20.40 1.48 -5.74
C GLY A 40 18.99 1.99 -5.42
N SER A 41 18.78 3.30 -5.53
CA SER A 41 17.44 3.88 -5.37
C SER A 41 16.48 3.32 -6.43
N THR A 42 15.38 2.70 -5.97
CA THR A 42 14.32 2.16 -6.83
C THR A 42 12.98 2.75 -6.43
N TYR A 43 12.18 3.11 -7.42
CA TYR A 43 10.74 3.25 -7.24
C TYR A 43 10.12 1.86 -7.38
N ASP A 44 9.85 1.16 -6.27
CA ASP A 44 9.13 -0.10 -6.31
C ASP A 44 7.63 0.17 -6.37
N LEU A 45 6.99 -0.27 -7.45
CA LEU A 45 5.56 -0.08 -7.67
C LEU A 45 4.70 -0.79 -6.61
N LEU A 46 5.18 -1.89 -6.01
CA LEU A 46 4.45 -2.58 -4.95
C LEU A 46 4.41 -1.79 -3.64
N GLU A 47 5.44 -0.99 -3.36
CA GLU A 47 5.42 -0.08 -2.20
C GLU A 47 4.36 1.01 -2.39
N LEU A 48 4.29 1.61 -3.58
CA LEU A 48 3.23 2.57 -3.89
C LEU A 48 1.85 1.91 -3.84
N PHE A 49 1.70 0.70 -4.42
CA PHE A 49 0.44 -0.02 -4.35
C PHE A 49 -0.01 -0.27 -2.90
N ALA A 50 0.89 -0.76 -2.04
CA ALA A 50 0.59 -1.03 -0.64
C ALA A 50 0.20 0.23 0.14
N PHE A 51 0.79 1.37 -0.20
CA PHE A 51 0.43 2.66 0.38
C PHE A 51 -0.98 3.12 -0.02
N VAL A 52 -1.30 3.03 -1.31
CA VAL A 52 -2.59 3.51 -1.86
C VAL A 52 -3.76 2.60 -1.49
N HIS A 53 -3.48 1.29 -1.45
CA HIS A 53 -4.43 0.21 -1.22
C HIS A 53 -4.02 -0.63 -0.01
N PRO A 54 -4.00 -0.03 1.20
CA PRO A 54 -3.60 -0.76 2.40
C PRO A 54 -4.50 -1.98 2.60
N ALA A 55 -3.90 -3.09 3.03
CA ALA A 55 -4.56 -4.38 3.26
C ALA A 55 -5.30 -4.98 2.05
N ARG A 56 -5.02 -4.53 0.81
CA ARG A 56 -5.51 -5.18 -0.40
C ARG A 56 -4.46 -6.13 -0.98
N PHE A 57 -4.89 -7.34 -1.32
CA PHE A 57 -4.02 -8.33 -1.94
C PHE A 57 -3.67 -7.93 -3.39
N CYS A 58 -2.41 -8.14 -3.77
CA CYS A 58 -1.93 -8.03 -5.14
C CYS A 58 -0.81 -9.04 -5.37
N LEU A 59 -0.86 -9.76 -6.50
CA LEU A 59 0.27 -10.60 -6.91
C LEU A 59 1.49 -9.71 -7.21
N PRO A 60 2.70 -10.06 -6.76
CA PRO A 60 3.89 -9.22 -6.87
C PRO A 60 4.52 -9.24 -8.27
N THR A 61 3.72 -9.01 -9.29
CA THR A 61 4.13 -9.05 -10.70
C THR A 61 3.41 -7.95 -11.49
N PRO A 62 3.96 -7.51 -12.64
CA PRO A 62 3.27 -6.53 -13.49
C PRO A 62 1.87 -7.00 -13.90
N ARG A 63 1.69 -8.30 -14.18
CA ARG A 63 0.37 -8.89 -14.46
C ARG A 63 -0.59 -8.80 -13.27
N GLY A 64 -0.08 -9.07 -12.07
CA GLY A 64 -0.83 -8.93 -10.83
C GLY A 64 -1.30 -7.50 -10.56
N ILE A 65 -0.42 -6.53 -10.81
CA ILE A 65 -0.76 -5.10 -10.72
C ILE A 65 -1.80 -4.72 -11.78
N ALA A 66 -1.65 -5.20 -13.01
CA ALA A 66 -2.62 -4.95 -14.06
C ALA A 66 -4.01 -5.46 -13.66
N GLU A 67 -4.09 -6.67 -13.13
CA GLU A 67 -5.33 -7.24 -12.60
C GLU A 67 -5.90 -6.41 -11.44
N ALA A 68 -5.09 -6.10 -10.43
CA ALA A 68 -5.53 -5.37 -9.24
C ALA A 68 -6.01 -3.93 -9.54
N LEU A 69 -5.45 -3.29 -10.57
CA LEU A 69 -5.81 -1.95 -11.01
C LEU A 69 -6.80 -1.92 -12.19
N ASN A 70 -7.27 -3.07 -12.64
CA ASN A 70 -8.11 -3.24 -13.82
C ASN A 70 -7.53 -2.52 -15.07
N LEU A 71 -6.25 -2.78 -15.33
CA LEU A 71 -5.51 -2.30 -16.50
C LEU A 71 -5.37 -3.41 -17.55
N PRO A 72 -5.12 -3.07 -18.83
CA PRO A 72 -4.87 -4.07 -19.86
C PRO A 72 -3.74 -5.03 -19.47
N MET A 73 -4.01 -6.33 -19.58
CA MET A 73 -3.07 -7.38 -19.20
C MET A 73 -1.87 -7.39 -20.17
N PRO A 74 -0.62 -7.23 -19.68
CA PRO A 74 0.54 -7.25 -20.56
C PRO A 74 0.79 -8.66 -21.10
N ARG A 75 1.04 -8.75 -22.40
CA ARG A 75 1.28 -9.99 -23.16
C ARG A 75 2.76 -10.23 -23.45
N SER A 76 3.61 -9.22 -23.26
CA SER A 76 5.06 -9.31 -23.43
C SER A 76 5.80 -8.61 -22.27
N LEU A 77 7.13 -8.80 -22.19
CA LEU A 77 7.97 -8.10 -21.22
C LEU A 77 8.02 -6.58 -21.48
N GLU A 78 7.98 -6.19 -22.75
CA GLU A 78 7.92 -4.79 -23.16
C GLU A 78 6.61 -4.13 -22.70
N GLU A 79 5.48 -4.78 -22.96
CA GLU A 79 4.18 -4.32 -22.48
C GLU A 79 4.15 -4.24 -20.94
N ALA A 80 4.76 -5.21 -20.26
CA ALA A 80 4.87 -5.21 -18.81
C ALA A 80 5.72 -4.05 -18.27
N ALA A 81 6.80 -3.67 -18.97
CA ALA A 81 7.61 -2.51 -18.61
C ALA A 81 6.86 -1.19 -18.82
N LEU A 82 6.15 -1.06 -19.95
CA LEU A 82 5.31 0.10 -20.27
C LEU A 82 4.09 0.23 -19.35
N LEU A 83 3.62 -0.87 -18.76
CA LEU A 83 2.54 -0.87 -17.77
C LEU A 83 2.96 -0.16 -16.47
N LEU A 84 4.22 -0.29 -16.02
CA LEU A 84 4.64 0.21 -14.72
C LEU A 84 4.39 1.71 -14.51
N PRO A 85 4.82 2.63 -15.41
CA PRO A 85 4.55 4.05 -15.23
C PRO A 85 3.04 4.37 -15.27
N ARG A 86 2.28 3.69 -16.14
CA ARG A 86 0.81 3.86 -16.21
C ARG A 86 0.11 3.43 -14.92
N ALA A 87 0.59 2.35 -14.31
CA ALA A 87 0.08 1.87 -13.04
C ALA A 87 0.42 2.83 -11.89
N ALA A 88 1.63 3.40 -11.88
CA ALA A 88 2.02 4.42 -10.91
C ALA A 88 1.14 5.68 -11.05
N GLU A 89 0.92 6.17 -12.27
CA GLU A 89 0.01 7.28 -12.54
C GLU A 89 -1.41 7.00 -12.05
N ARG A 90 -1.95 5.81 -12.35
CA ARG A 90 -3.29 5.40 -11.87
C ARG A 90 -3.38 5.41 -10.34
N LEU A 91 -2.34 4.91 -9.65
CA LEU A 91 -2.27 4.89 -8.19
C LEU A 91 -2.24 6.31 -7.60
N LEU A 92 -1.45 7.21 -8.19
CA LEU A 92 -1.38 8.62 -7.75
C LEU A 92 -2.70 9.37 -8.05
N GLN A 93 -3.33 9.12 -9.19
CA GLN A 93 -4.66 9.66 -9.52
C GLN A 93 -5.73 9.19 -8.53
N GLN A 94 -5.67 7.93 -8.09
CA GLN A 94 -6.58 7.41 -7.07
C GLN A 94 -6.39 8.14 -5.73
N LEU A 95 -5.16 8.45 -5.33
CA LEU A 95 -4.90 9.26 -4.14
C LEU A 95 -5.44 10.70 -4.27
N ALA A 96 -5.29 11.30 -5.44
CA ALA A 96 -5.74 12.67 -5.72
C ALA A 96 -7.27 12.82 -5.85
N ALA A 97 -8.02 11.71 -5.85
CA ALA A 97 -9.47 11.74 -6.08
C ALA A 97 -10.22 12.46 -4.93
N PRO A 98 -11.00 13.52 -5.22
CA PRO A 98 -11.66 14.34 -4.19
C PRO A 98 -12.66 13.58 -3.30
N ALA A 99 -13.25 12.50 -3.84
CA ALA A 99 -14.27 11.70 -3.16
C ALA A 99 -13.68 10.53 -2.34
N ARG A 100 -12.35 10.46 -2.18
CA ARG A 100 -11.72 9.37 -1.45
C ARG A 100 -12.05 9.48 0.05
N ARG A 101 -12.92 8.59 0.52
CA ARG A 101 -13.13 8.39 1.97
C ARG A 101 -11.86 7.78 2.54
N GLU A 102 -11.11 8.58 3.28
CA GLU A 102 -9.87 8.14 3.91
C GLU A 102 -9.93 8.41 5.40
N ALA A 103 -9.84 7.35 6.20
CA ALA A 103 -9.78 7.46 7.66
C ALA A 103 -8.37 7.86 8.12
N SER A 104 -7.34 7.51 7.34
CA SER A 104 -5.94 7.82 7.61
C SER A 104 -5.54 9.26 7.20
N ASP A 105 -4.26 9.60 7.37
CA ASP A 105 -3.67 10.86 6.89
C ASP A 105 -2.53 10.56 5.89
N PRO A 106 -2.85 10.35 4.60
CA PRO A 106 -1.84 9.99 3.60
C PRO A 106 -0.69 11.00 3.49
N ALA A 107 -0.97 12.29 3.64
CA ALA A 107 0.06 13.31 3.59
C ALA A 107 1.03 13.19 4.77
N GLY A 108 0.51 13.03 5.99
CA GLY A 108 1.34 12.84 7.18
C GLY A 108 2.15 11.54 7.14
N SER A 109 1.54 10.43 6.70
CA SER A 109 2.25 9.14 6.55
C SER A 109 3.34 9.23 5.48
N ALA A 110 3.04 9.79 4.31
CA ALA A 110 4.01 9.96 3.23
C ALA A 110 5.17 10.87 3.64
N TRP A 111 4.88 11.99 4.32
CA TRP A 111 5.91 12.87 4.89
C TRP A 111 6.84 12.11 5.82
N ARG A 112 6.28 11.34 6.77
CA ARG A 112 7.08 10.60 7.75
C ARG A 112 7.91 9.47 7.12
N MET A 113 7.36 8.78 6.13
CA MET A 113 8.06 7.75 5.35
C MET A 113 9.15 8.35 4.47
N GLY A 114 8.93 9.53 3.89
CA GLY A 114 9.91 10.27 3.10
C GLY A 114 11.14 10.66 3.91
N GLN A 115 10.95 11.09 5.17
CA GLN A 115 12.06 11.31 6.12
C GLN A 115 12.86 10.03 6.42
N GLY A 116 12.27 8.85 6.20
CA GLY A 116 12.93 7.54 6.27
C GLY A 116 13.54 7.07 4.93
N GLY A 117 13.54 7.92 3.89
CA GLY A 117 14.12 7.60 2.59
C GLY A 117 13.16 6.91 1.60
N TRP A 118 11.85 6.87 1.88
CA TRP A 118 10.88 6.29 0.95
C TRP A 118 10.76 7.13 -0.33
N PRO A 119 11.12 6.59 -1.52
CA PRO A 119 11.28 7.41 -2.73
C PRO A 119 9.98 7.96 -3.29
N TRP A 120 8.84 7.31 -3.04
CA TRP A 120 7.53 7.76 -3.52
C TRP A 120 6.96 8.96 -2.76
N ALA A 121 7.51 9.32 -1.59
CA ALA A 121 6.95 10.36 -0.74
C ALA A 121 6.71 11.71 -1.46
N PRO A 122 7.65 12.25 -2.27
CA PRO A 122 7.41 13.52 -2.97
C PRO A 122 6.24 13.44 -3.97
N ALA A 123 6.12 12.33 -4.70
CA ALA A 123 5.05 12.14 -5.68
C ALA A 123 3.68 12.01 -5.01
N VAL A 124 3.62 11.27 -3.89
CA VAL A 124 2.41 11.12 -3.08
C VAL A 124 1.99 12.46 -2.47
N LEU A 125 2.93 13.20 -1.87
CA LEU A 125 2.70 14.52 -1.28
C LEU A 125 2.17 15.52 -2.31
N ALA A 126 2.76 15.55 -3.51
CA ALA A 126 2.26 16.36 -4.61
C ALA A 126 0.83 15.94 -5.03
N ALA A 127 0.55 14.64 -5.13
CA ALA A 127 -0.76 14.13 -5.51
C ALA A 127 -1.87 14.48 -4.50
N VAL A 128 -1.54 14.57 -3.21
CA VAL A 128 -2.50 14.93 -2.15
C VAL A 128 -2.52 16.43 -1.83
N GLY A 129 -1.81 17.27 -2.59
CA GLY A 129 -1.84 18.72 -2.46
C GLY A 129 -0.92 19.31 -1.39
N GLU A 130 0.04 18.55 -0.87
CA GLU A 130 0.97 18.94 0.21
C GLU A 130 2.44 18.85 -0.26
N PRO A 131 2.84 19.44 -1.40
CA PRO A 131 4.15 19.20 -2.03
C PRO A 131 5.36 19.61 -1.18
N HIS A 132 5.15 20.49 -0.20
CA HIS A 132 6.20 20.98 0.72
C HIS A 132 6.24 20.20 2.04
N GLY A 133 5.48 19.10 2.15
CA GLY A 133 5.35 18.33 3.38
C GLY A 133 4.27 18.88 4.31
N VAL A 134 4.21 18.32 5.52
CA VAL A 134 3.25 18.71 6.56
C VAL A 134 3.97 19.11 7.84
N GLU A 135 3.24 19.73 8.76
CA GLU A 135 3.78 20.04 10.09
C GLU A 135 4.18 18.78 10.86
N GLU A 136 5.30 18.84 11.59
CA GLU A 136 5.95 17.68 12.20
C GLU A 136 5.02 16.90 13.16
N ARG A 137 4.22 17.61 13.97
CA ARG A 137 3.25 16.96 14.87
C ARG A 137 2.17 16.20 14.11
N ARG A 138 1.69 16.71 12.97
CA ARG A 138 0.75 16.00 12.07
C ARG A 138 1.40 14.73 11.53
N GLY A 139 2.64 14.83 11.04
CA GLY A 139 3.41 13.68 10.55
C GLY A 139 3.57 12.56 11.59
N ARG A 140 3.86 12.91 12.86
CA ARG A 140 3.91 11.91 13.95
C ARG A 140 2.55 11.26 14.22
N ARG A 141 1.50 12.07 14.34
CA ARG A 141 0.13 11.59 14.61
C ARG A 141 -0.45 10.75 13.47
N ALA A 142 0.02 10.93 12.24
CA ALA A 142 -0.45 10.16 11.09
C ALA A 142 -0.19 8.66 11.21
N LEU A 143 0.81 8.24 12.01
CA LEU A 143 1.08 6.83 12.31
C LEU A 143 0.15 6.26 13.39
N GLU A 144 -0.56 7.11 14.12
CA GLU A 144 -1.42 6.77 15.26
C GLU A 144 -2.87 6.50 14.83
N ILE A 145 -3.05 5.73 13.74
CA ILE A 145 -4.37 5.49 13.13
C ILE A 145 -5.35 4.80 14.09
N TRP A 146 -4.85 4.07 15.09
CA TRP A 146 -5.65 3.37 16.10
C TRP A 146 -6.56 4.33 16.89
N HIS A 147 -6.20 5.60 17.04
CA HIS A 147 -7.07 6.60 17.69
C HIS A 147 -8.33 6.94 16.89
N LYS A 148 -8.38 6.57 15.61
CA LYS A 148 -9.53 6.79 14.73
C LYS A 148 -10.33 5.52 14.46
N LEU A 149 -9.86 4.36 14.92
CA LEU A 149 -10.58 3.11 14.77
C LEU A 149 -11.65 3.02 15.86
N PRO A 150 -12.86 2.52 15.55
CA PRO A 150 -13.86 2.27 16.57
C PRO A 150 -13.34 1.27 17.60
N GLU A 151 -13.68 1.48 18.86
CA GLU A 151 -13.39 0.49 19.90
C GLU A 151 -14.10 -0.81 19.58
N TRP A 152 -13.35 -1.91 19.62
CA TRP A 152 -13.92 -3.24 19.44
C TRP A 152 -14.36 -3.78 20.81
N GLY A 153 -15.63 -4.16 20.92
CA GLY A 153 -16.12 -4.85 22.12
C GLY A 153 -15.63 -6.30 22.12
N GLN A 154 -14.88 -6.70 23.15
CA GLN A 154 -14.46 -8.09 23.36
C GLN A 154 -15.58 -8.96 23.96
N GLU A 155 -16.54 -8.35 24.66
CA GLU A 155 -17.57 -9.06 25.41
C GLU A 155 -18.95 -8.96 24.77
N ALA A 156 -19.72 -10.04 24.92
CA ALA A 156 -21.15 -10.01 24.66
C ALA A 156 -21.82 -9.00 25.60
N PRO A 157 -22.87 -8.29 25.16
CA PRO A 157 -23.67 -7.48 26.07
C PRO A 157 -24.13 -8.35 27.25
N PRO A 158 -24.17 -7.80 28.49
CA PRO A 158 -24.66 -8.57 29.62
C PRO A 158 -26.08 -9.09 29.35
N PRO A 159 -26.45 -10.29 29.84
CA PRO A 159 -27.81 -10.78 29.72
C PRO A 159 -28.79 -9.78 30.34
N PRO A 160 -30.04 -9.70 29.85
CA PRO A 160 -31.04 -8.82 30.43
C PRO A 160 -31.18 -9.09 31.94
N PRO A 161 -31.49 -8.07 32.76
CA PRO A 161 -31.66 -8.24 34.20
C PRO A 161 -32.61 -9.40 34.49
N GLY A 162 -32.20 -10.30 35.39
CA GLY A 162 -33.03 -11.43 35.78
C GLY A 162 -34.32 -10.96 36.46
N GLN A 163 -35.45 -11.57 36.10
CA GLN A 163 -36.72 -11.38 36.81
C GLN A 163 -36.79 -12.39 37.96
N GLN A 164 -36.08 -12.10 39.05
CA GLN A 164 -36.31 -12.84 40.29
C GLN A 164 -37.51 -12.21 41.00
N PRO A 165 -38.59 -12.97 41.26
CA PRO A 165 -39.69 -12.45 42.07
C PRO A 165 -39.17 -12.13 43.47
N VAL A 166 -39.55 -10.95 43.99
CA VAL A 166 -39.26 -10.58 45.37
C VAL A 166 -40.27 -11.27 46.26
N GLU A 167 -39.82 -12.10 47.18
CA GLU A 167 -40.73 -12.78 48.11
C GLU A 167 -41.31 -11.76 49.12
N PRO A 168 -42.54 -11.95 49.63
CA PRO A 168 -43.22 -10.98 50.49
C PRO A 168 -42.46 -10.60 51.78
N ALA A 169 -41.55 -11.47 52.24
CA ALA A 169 -40.70 -11.23 53.39
C ALA A 169 -39.54 -10.26 53.09
N GLU A 170 -39.11 -10.18 51.83
CA GLU A 170 -38.01 -9.33 51.36
C GLU A 170 -38.48 -7.92 51.00
N ALA A 171 -39.78 -7.74 50.71
CA ALA A 171 -40.39 -6.47 50.34
C ALA A 171 -40.67 -5.50 51.51
N ARG A 172 -40.26 -5.83 52.75
CA ARG A 172 -40.56 -5.06 53.98
C ARG A 172 -39.34 -4.44 54.66
N ARG A 173 -38.24 -4.21 53.94
CA ARG A 173 -37.10 -3.43 54.44
C ARG A 173 -36.98 -2.09 53.73
#